data_AF-A0A072PUL8-F1
#
_entry.id   AF-A0A072PUL8-F1
#
_cell.length_a   1.000
_cell.length_b   1.000
_cell.length_c   1.000
_cell.angle_alpha   90.00
_cell.angle_beta   90.00
_cell.angle_gamma   90.00
#
_symmetry.space_group_name_H-M   'P 1'
#
loop_
_entity.id
_entity.type
_entity.pdbx_description
1 polymer ?
#
loop_
_entity_poly.entity_id
_entity_poly.type
_entity_poly.pdbx_seq_one_letter_code
_entity_poly.pdbx_strand_id
1 'polypeptide(L)'
;MPNRVLPVPRPVSWPLKSIDNEFGIATLSLGYGRKHSLKPRLQAAAKAGYKWIDLFDECWEAHLNEHGLNGQQPWEPTSENLQLARQLGDLVKSLGLRIICTQPLRKIEGAKDPQERRANLDLPPADPETPPLLPWSRAHRLFPFESGMGAYMPVELVAAAVLATGYQGPISLEIFSSVFDVSRDHVPVESARRGIVALTKLVDAIQRIPAFWNPSREVAIKELVQLYSSNRVSKSSL
;
A
#
# COMPACT_ATOMS: atom_id res chain seq x y z
N MET A 1 36.89 1.75 -1.24
CA MET A 1 35.66 2.00 -2.02
C MET A 1 35.62 3.50 -2.32
N PRO A 2 35.61 3.95 -3.59
CA PRO A 2 35.50 5.38 -3.87
C PRO A 2 34.14 5.89 -3.37
N ASN A 3 34.14 7.05 -2.72
CA ASN A 3 32.93 7.75 -2.26
C ASN A 3 32.02 8.01 -3.47
N ARG A 4 31.00 7.16 -3.65
CA ARG A 4 30.00 7.35 -4.68
C ARG A 4 29.06 8.46 -4.19
N VAL A 5 29.36 9.69 -4.58
CA VAL A 5 28.44 10.81 -4.37
C VAL A 5 27.14 10.44 -5.09
N LEU A 6 26.06 10.27 -4.32
CA LEU A 6 24.76 10.03 -4.91
C LEU A 6 24.41 11.25 -5.78
N PRO A 7 23.96 11.05 -7.04
CA PRO A 7 23.62 12.15 -7.91
C PRO A 7 22.56 13.02 -7.23
N VAL A 8 22.79 14.33 -7.20
CA VAL A 8 21.78 15.30 -6.75
C VAL A 8 20.55 15.12 -7.64
N PRO A 9 19.34 14.95 -7.07
CA PRO A 9 18.13 14.81 -7.86
C PRO A 9 17.99 15.98 -8.83
N ARG A 10 17.69 15.68 -10.10
CA ARG A 10 17.50 16.74 -11.11
C ARG A 10 16.30 17.60 -10.72
N PRO A 11 16.35 18.92 -10.94
CA PRO A 11 15.19 19.79 -10.73
C PRO A 11 13.98 19.28 -11.53
N VAL A 12 12.87 19.02 -10.83
CA VAL A 12 11.61 18.63 -11.44
C VAL A 12 10.86 19.88 -11.87
N SER A 13 10.44 19.96 -13.14
CA SER A 13 9.58 21.05 -13.60
C SER A 13 8.17 20.91 -13.00
N TRP A 14 7.63 21.99 -12.42
CA TRP A 14 6.32 21.98 -11.75
C TRP A 14 5.37 23.07 -12.29
N PRO A 15 4.07 22.79 -12.50
CA PRO A 15 3.36 21.52 -12.26
C PRO A 15 3.82 20.38 -13.17
N LEU A 16 3.67 19.15 -12.70
CA LEU A 16 3.98 17.96 -13.48
C LEU A 16 3.02 17.87 -14.68
N LYS A 17 3.57 17.71 -15.88
CA LYS A 17 2.79 17.51 -17.11
C LYS A 17 2.16 16.12 -17.17
N SER A 18 2.87 15.12 -16.66
CA SER A 18 2.43 13.73 -16.51
C SER A 18 2.98 13.17 -15.20
N ILE A 19 2.28 12.18 -14.64
CA ILE A 19 2.77 11.35 -13.54
C ILE A 19 2.73 9.92 -14.07
N ASP A 20 3.87 9.45 -14.53
CA ASP A 20 4.00 8.14 -15.20
C ASP A 20 4.33 7.02 -14.20
N ASN A 21 4.28 7.31 -12.90
CA ASN A 21 4.52 6.34 -11.84
C ASN A 21 3.50 5.20 -11.91
N GLU A 22 3.99 3.97 -11.96
CA GLU A 22 3.13 2.79 -11.94
C GLU A 22 2.46 2.60 -10.57
N PHE A 23 1.27 2.01 -10.56
CA PHE A 23 0.50 1.81 -9.34
C PHE A 23 0.74 0.45 -8.70
N GLY A 24 0.78 0.45 -7.37
CA GLY A 24 0.84 -0.74 -6.52
C GLY A 24 -0.31 -0.85 -5.53
N ILE A 25 -0.48 -2.04 -4.96
CA ILE A 25 -1.42 -2.27 -3.86
C ILE A 25 -0.90 -3.38 -2.91
N ALA A 26 -1.14 -3.21 -1.61
CA ALA A 26 -0.87 -4.24 -0.63
C ALA A 26 -1.89 -5.38 -0.68
N THR A 27 -1.44 -6.63 -0.55
CA THR A 27 -2.35 -7.79 -0.57
C THR A 27 -3.38 -7.76 0.57
N LEU A 28 -3.07 -7.09 1.68
CA LEU A 28 -3.99 -6.87 2.81
C LEU A 28 -5.20 -6.00 2.40
N SER A 29 -4.97 -5.05 1.48
CA SER A 29 -5.99 -4.12 0.98
C SER A 29 -6.89 -4.76 -0.08
N LEU A 30 -6.67 -6.04 -0.38
CA LEU A 30 -7.48 -6.87 -1.26
C LEU A 30 -8.27 -7.92 -0.47
N GLY A 31 -8.38 -7.78 0.85
CA GLY A 31 -8.97 -8.79 1.73
C GLY A 31 -7.92 -9.54 2.56
N TYR A 32 -8.30 -9.99 3.76
CA TYR A 32 -7.38 -10.70 4.65
C TYR A 32 -7.06 -12.12 4.19
N GLY A 33 -5.81 -12.56 4.40
CA GLY A 33 -5.32 -13.87 3.94
C GLY A 33 -6.12 -15.04 4.50
N ARG A 34 -6.55 -14.96 5.76
CA ARG A 34 -7.44 -15.96 6.40
C ARG A 34 -8.85 -16.04 5.80
N LYS A 35 -9.24 -15.08 4.96
CA LYS A 35 -10.59 -14.97 4.37
C LYS A 35 -10.58 -15.12 2.85
N HIS A 36 -9.50 -14.72 2.20
CA HIS A 36 -9.40 -14.61 0.75
C HIS A 36 -8.07 -15.20 0.28
N SER A 37 -8.14 -16.21 -0.59
CA SER A 37 -6.94 -16.84 -1.14
C SER A 37 -6.08 -15.87 -1.95
N LEU A 38 -4.77 -16.14 -1.99
CA LEU A 38 -3.80 -15.21 -2.58
C LEU A 38 -4.01 -15.05 -4.10
N LYS A 39 -4.26 -16.14 -4.82
CA LYS A 39 -4.37 -16.13 -6.30
C LYS A 39 -5.52 -15.23 -6.80
N PRO A 40 -6.77 -15.35 -6.33
CA PRO A 40 -7.85 -14.45 -6.75
C PRO A 40 -7.57 -12.97 -6.46
N ARG A 41 -6.88 -12.67 -5.35
CA ARG A 41 -6.48 -11.29 -5.00
C ARG A 41 -5.48 -10.73 -6.02
N LEU A 42 -4.44 -11.49 -6.37
CA LEU A 42 -3.49 -11.08 -7.40
C LEU A 42 -4.15 -10.90 -8.77
N GLN A 43 -5.08 -11.78 -9.13
CA GLN A 43 -5.85 -11.66 -10.37
C GLN A 43 -6.72 -10.39 -10.38
N ALA A 44 -7.37 -10.07 -9.26
CA ALA A 44 -8.15 -8.84 -9.11
C ALA A 44 -7.27 -7.59 -9.27
N ALA A 45 -6.09 -7.57 -8.65
CA ALA A 45 -5.14 -6.47 -8.80
C ALA A 45 -4.68 -6.29 -10.25
N ALA A 46 -4.25 -7.38 -10.90
CA ALA A 46 -3.83 -7.35 -12.31
C ALA A 46 -4.94 -6.85 -13.23
N LYS A 47 -6.18 -7.34 -13.04
CA LYS A 47 -7.36 -6.93 -13.81
C LYS A 47 -7.71 -5.46 -13.61
N ALA A 48 -7.51 -4.92 -12.39
CA ALA A 48 -7.75 -3.52 -12.09
C ALA A 48 -6.69 -2.58 -12.69
N GLY A 49 -5.53 -3.10 -13.12
CA GLY A 49 -4.47 -2.33 -13.79
C GLY A 49 -3.22 -2.07 -12.94
N TYR A 50 -3.14 -2.63 -11.72
CA TYR A 50 -1.94 -2.55 -10.90
C TYR A 50 -0.75 -3.25 -11.56
N LYS A 51 0.46 -2.75 -11.30
CA LYS A 51 1.73 -3.34 -11.76
C LYS A 51 2.57 -3.88 -10.60
N TRP A 52 2.36 -3.35 -9.40
CA TRP A 52 3.14 -3.68 -8.21
C TRP A 52 2.27 -4.25 -7.10
N ILE A 53 2.84 -5.15 -6.32
CA ILE A 53 2.21 -5.76 -5.15
C ILE A 53 3.12 -5.58 -3.94
N ASP A 54 2.58 -5.05 -2.85
CA ASP A 54 3.17 -5.22 -1.53
C ASP A 54 2.67 -6.54 -0.94
N LEU A 55 3.53 -7.56 -0.90
CA LEU A 55 3.16 -8.87 -0.37
C LEU A 55 3.20 -8.82 1.15
N PHE A 56 2.04 -8.98 1.77
CA PHE A 56 1.90 -8.96 3.22
C PHE A 56 2.19 -10.35 3.81
N ASP A 57 2.89 -10.39 4.95
CA ASP A 57 3.31 -11.61 5.64
C ASP A 57 2.14 -12.58 5.91
N GLU A 58 1.05 -12.09 6.49
CA GLU A 58 -0.17 -12.86 6.76
C GLU A 58 -0.76 -13.51 5.49
N CYS A 59 -0.55 -12.90 4.33
CA CYS A 59 -1.04 -13.44 3.06
C CYS A 59 -0.16 -14.59 2.57
N TRP A 60 1.14 -14.53 2.82
CA TRP A 60 2.07 -15.63 2.55
C TRP A 60 1.84 -16.78 3.54
N GLU A 61 1.65 -16.49 4.82
CA GLU A 61 1.29 -17.47 5.86
C GLU A 61 0.01 -18.24 5.49
N ALA A 62 -1.06 -17.53 5.11
CA ALA A 62 -2.30 -18.15 4.66
C ALA A 62 -2.09 -19.01 3.41
N HIS A 63 -1.27 -18.54 2.46
CA HIS A 63 -1.01 -19.28 1.23
C HIS A 63 -0.23 -20.58 1.47
N LEU A 64 0.71 -20.58 2.41
CA LEU A 64 1.38 -21.80 2.88
C LEU A 64 0.37 -22.80 3.46
N ASN A 65 -0.50 -22.33 4.36
CA ASN A 65 -1.52 -23.18 4.98
C ASN A 65 -2.49 -23.77 3.94
N GLU A 66 -2.90 -22.98 2.93
CA GLU A 66 -3.73 -23.45 1.80
C GLU A 66 -3.10 -24.61 1.02
N HIS A 67 -1.78 -24.71 1.02
CA HIS A 67 -1.01 -25.78 0.34
C HIS A 67 -0.53 -26.87 1.31
N GLY A 68 -1.05 -26.90 2.53
CA GLY A 68 -0.71 -27.90 3.56
C GLY A 68 0.67 -27.69 4.20
N LEU A 69 1.27 -26.51 4.05
CA LEU A 69 2.58 -26.16 4.62
C LEU A 69 2.43 -25.38 5.93
N ASN A 70 3.50 -25.32 6.72
CA ASN A 70 3.49 -24.68 8.04
C ASN A 70 3.52 -23.15 7.94
N GLY A 71 2.34 -22.52 7.91
CA GLY A 71 2.21 -21.06 7.91
C GLY A 71 2.63 -20.37 9.22
N GLN A 72 2.92 -21.09 10.31
CA GLN A 72 3.51 -20.49 11.53
C GLN A 72 5.02 -20.27 11.41
N GLN A 73 5.65 -20.87 10.40
CA GLN A 73 7.07 -20.73 10.10
C GLN A 73 7.27 -20.30 8.65
N PRO A 74 6.68 -19.17 8.23
CA PRO A 74 6.57 -18.81 6.81
C PRO A 74 7.91 -18.49 6.14
N TRP A 75 8.96 -18.28 6.93
CA TRP A 75 10.29 -17.91 6.45
C TRP A 75 11.31 -19.05 6.55
N GLU A 76 10.91 -20.22 7.04
CA GLU A 76 11.80 -21.38 7.07
C GLU A 76 12.06 -21.85 5.63
N PRO A 77 13.33 -22.00 5.21
CA PRO A 77 13.68 -22.31 3.82
C PRO A 77 13.60 -23.82 3.54
N THR A 78 12.45 -24.44 3.79
CA THR A 78 12.22 -25.85 3.44
C THR A 78 12.09 -26.02 1.92
N SER A 79 12.34 -27.23 1.43
CA SER A 79 12.21 -27.54 -0.01
C SER A 79 10.82 -27.19 -0.54
N GLU A 80 9.78 -27.48 0.24
CA GLU A 80 8.38 -27.24 -0.09
C GLU A 80 8.06 -25.74 -0.10
N ASN A 81 8.54 -24.98 0.90
CA ASN A 81 8.36 -23.53 0.96
C ASN A 81 9.03 -22.84 -0.23
N LEU A 82 10.24 -23.27 -0.60
CA LEU A 82 10.98 -22.72 -1.75
C LEU A 82 10.30 -23.06 -3.09
N GLN A 83 9.73 -24.26 -3.22
CA GLN A 83 8.93 -24.63 -4.39
C GLN A 83 7.67 -23.77 -4.52
N LEU A 84 6.92 -23.57 -3.42
CA LEU A 84 5.73 -22.72 -3.44
C LEU A 84 6.09 -21.25 -3.70
N ALA A 85 7.20 -20.76 -3.15
CA ALA A 85 7.70 -19.41 -3.44
C ALA A 85 8.04 -19.23 -4.93
N ARG A 86 8.61 -20.25 -5.58
CA ARG A 86 8.82 -20.25 -7.04
C ARG A 86 7.49 -20.18 -7.79
N GLN A 87 6.51 -21.00 -7.41
CA GLN A 87 5.17 -20.99 -8.03
C GLN A 87 4.48 -19.63 -7.88
N LEU A 88 4.59 -18.99 -6.72
CA LEU A 88 4.11 -17.63 -6.49
C LEU A 88 4.82 -16.65 -7.43
N GLY A 89 6.14 -16.75 -7.58
CA GLY A 89 6.91 -15.93 -8.51
C GLY A 89 6.46 -16.09 -9.97
N ASP A 90 6.17 -17.32 -10.39
CA ASP A 90 5.69 -17.61 -11.75
C ASP A 90 4.25 -17.09 -11.96
N LEU A 91 3.38 -17.24 -10.96
CA LEU A 91 2.04 -16.66 -10.97
C LEU A 91 2.09 -15.14 -11.12
N VAL A 92 2.89 -14.45 -10.29
CA VAL A 92 3.05 -12.99 -10.33
C VAL A 92 3.52 -12.53 -11.72
N LYS A 93 4.52 -13.20 -12.31
CA LYS A 93 4.98 -12.93 -13.67
C LYS A 93 3.90 -13.16 -14.72
N SER A 94 3.16 -14.26 -14.62
CA SER A 94 2.09 -14.60 -15.58
C SER A 94 0.97 -13.56 -15.60
N LEU A 95 0.77 -12.85 -14.49
CA LEU A 95 -0.21 -11.76 -14.35
C LEU A 95 0.35 -10.39 -14.76
N GLY A 96 1.62 -10.31 -15.18
CA GLY A 96 2.28 -9.04 -15.49
C GLY A 96 2.51 -8.15 -14.26
N LEU A 97 2.53 -8.74 -13.06
CA LEU A 97 2.77 -8.07 -11.79
C LEU A 97 4.24 -8.17 -11.37
N ARG A 98 4.63 -7.33 -10.40
CA ARG A 98 5.95 -7.34 -9.73
C ARG A 98 5.77 -7.18 -8.23
N ILE A 99 6.66 -7.76 -7.44
CA ILE A 99 6.71 -7.52 -5.99
C ILE A 99 7.63 -6.32 -5.73
N ILE A 100 7.11 -5.27 -5.11
CA ILE A 100 7.90 -4.08 -4.74
C ILE A 100 8.44 -4.21 -3.30
N CYS A 101 7.63 -4.76 -2.40
CA CYS A 101 7.94 -4.90 -0.99
C CYS A 101 7.32 -6.19 -0.46
N THR A 102 8.08 -6.90 0.36
CA THR A 102 7.55 -7.88 1.31
C THR A 102 7.44 -7.13 2.64
N GLN A 103 6.23 -6.73 3.02
CA GLN A 103 6.02 -5.85 4.18
C GLN A 103 6.60 -6.45 5.48
N PRO A 104 7.03 -5.61 6.43
CA PRO A 104 7.93 -6.02 7.49
C PRO A 104 7.29 -7.07 8.39
N LEU A 105 8.14 -8.03 8.77
CA LEU A 105 7.94 -9.06 9.77
C LEU A 105 7.41 -8.41 11.05
N ARG A 106 6.08 -8.35 11.21
CA ARG A 106 5.43 -7.54 12.28
C ARG A 106 5.87 -7.94 13.69
N LYS A 107 6.49 -9.12 13.81
CA LYS A 107 6.93 -9.73 15.06
C LYS A 107 8.43 -9.54 15.38
N ILE A 108 9.22 -8.90 14.50
CA ILE A 108 10.69 -8.87 14.62
C ILE A 108 11.24 -7.47 14.93
N GLU A 109 10.60 -6.41 14.45
CA GLU A 109 11.14 -5.06 14.56
C GLU A 109 11.13 -4.57 16.02
N GLY A 110 12.30 -4.18 16.54
CA GLY A 110 12.48 -3.62 17.89
C GLY A 110 13.25 -4.50 18.88
N ALA A 111 13.31 -5.83 18.68
CA ALA A 111 14.04 -6.75 19.56
C ALA A 111 15.53 -6.83 19.19
N LYS A 112 16.40 -6.28 20.05
CA LYS A 112 17.86 -6.29 19.86
C LYS A 112 18.48 -7.64 20.22
N ASP A 113 17.85 -8.38 21.12
CA ASP A 113 18.28 -9.71 21.53
C ASP A 113 17.73 -10.81 20.59
N PRO A 114 18.57 -11.69 20.04
CA PRO A 114 18.12 -12.83 19.23
C PRO A 114 17.15 -13.80 19.92
N GLN A 115 17.22 -13.98 21.24
CA GLN A 115 16.28 -14.85 21.96
C GLN A 115 14.91 -14.18 22.11
N GLU A 116 14.87 -12.91 22.50
CA GLU A 116 13.66 -12.07 22.51
C GLU A 116 12.98 -12.02 21.13
N ARG A 117 13.77 -11.86 20.06
CA ARG A 117 13.26 -11.89 18.67
C ARG A 117 12.59 -13.23 18.35
N ARG A 118 13.15 -14.33 18.82
CA ARG A 118 12.57 -15.67 18.60
C ARG A 118 11.30 -15.87 19.43
N ALA A 119 11.28 -15.43 20.68
CA ALA A 119 10.08 -15.48 21.51
C ALA A 119 8.93 -14.62 20.95
N ASN A 120 9.22 -13.43 20.40
CA ASN A 120 8.21 -12.55 19.81
C ASN A 120 7.57 -13.14 18.54
N LEU A 121 8.29 -14.00 17.79
CA LEU A 121 7.71 -14.74 16.67
C LEU A 121 6.58 -15.68 17.12
N ASP A 122 6.69 -16.21 18.34
CA ASP A 122 5.79 -17.21 18.90
C ASP A 122 4.61 -16.60 19.70
N LEU A 123 4.54 -15.27 19.84
CA LEU A 123 3.45 -14.59 20.55
C LEU A 123 2.15 -14.54 19.71
N PRO A 124 0.98 -14.78 20.33
CA PRO A 124 -0.33 -14.52 19.72
C PRO A 124 -0.60 -13.00 19.62
N PRO A 125 -1.51 -12.55 18.73
CA PRO A 125 -1.86 -11.13 18.60
C PRO A 125 -2.40 -10.57 19.93
N ALA A 126 -1.83 -9.46 20.41
CA ALA A 126 -2.06 -8.95 21.77
C ALA A 126 -2.98 -7.70 21.87
N ASP A 127 -3.66 -7.66 23.02
CA ASP A 127 -4.04 -6.52 23.89
C ASP A 127 -5.52 -6.06 23.98
N PRO A 128 -6.21 -6.27 25.14
CA PRO A 128 -7.54 -5.76 25.47
C PRO A 128 -7.67 -4.24 25.67
N GLU A 129 -6.59 -3.49 25.96
CA GLU A 129 -6.65 -2.04 26.24
C GLU A 129 -6.36 -1.21 24.98
N THR A 130 -7.27 -1.28 24.01
CA THR A 130 -7.16 -0.58 22.72
C THR A 130 -7.38 0.93 22.88
N PRO A 131 -6.40 1.81 22.57
CA PRO A 131 -6.60 3.27 22.59
C PRO A 131 -7.74 3.72 21.66
N PRO A 132 -8.47 4.81 21.97
CA PRO A 132 -9.67 5.21 21.21
C PRO A 132 -9.47 5.43 19.70
N LEU A 133 -8.25 5.80 19.28
CA LEU A 133 -7.90 6.03 17.88
C LEU A 133 -7.26 4.82 17.19
N LEU A 134 -6.92 3.77 17.94
CA LEU A 134 -6.31 2.56 17.38
C LEU A 134 -7.24 1.83 16.38
N PRO A 135 -8.58 1.76 16.59
CA PRO A 135 -9.50 1.20 15.59
C PRO A 135 -9.48 1.97 14.26
N TRP A 136 -9.32 3.29 14.29
CA TRP A 136 -9.23 4.11 13.07
C TRP A 136 -8.01 3.75 12.23
N SER A 137 -6.88 3.49 12.87
CA SER A 137 -5.66 3.06 12.19
C SER A 137 -5.74 1.62 11.66
N ARG A 138 -6.54 0.73 12.28
CA ARG A 138 -6.52 -0.72 12.00
C ARG A 138 -7.75 -1.29 11.29
N ALA A 139 -8.88 -0.57 11.24
CA ALA A 139 -10.14 -1.14 10.75
C ALA A 139 -11.04 -0.17 9.99
N HIS A 140 -10.75 1.13 9.97
CA HIS A 140 -11.67 2.13 9.40
C HIS A 140 -11.00 3.09 8.42
N ARG A 141 -9.87 2.69 7.82
CA ARG A 141 -9.27 3.48 6.74
C ARG A 141 -10.13 3.35 5.47
N LEU A 142 -10.28 4.47 4.78
CA LEU A 142 -10.88 4.55 3.45
C LEU A 142 -9.80 4.79 2.41
N PHE A 143 -10.10 4.48 1.15
CA PHE A 143 -9.21 4.84 0.06
C PHE A 143 -9.19 6.37 -0.10
N PRO A 144 -8.07 6.95 -0.58
CA PRO A 144 -8.03 8.37 -0.93
C PRO A 144 -9.23 8.80 -1.80
N PHE A 145 -9.70 10.03 -1.60
CA PHE A 145 -10.82 10.62 -2.38
C PHE A 145 -12.19 9.92 -2.24
N GLU A 146 -12.38 9.03 -1.28
CA GLU A 146 -13.70 8.53 -0.87
C GLU A 146 -14.41 9.50 0.09
N SER A 147 -14.40 10.80 -0.22
CA SER A 147 -14.92 11.85 0.68
C SER A 147 -16.42 11.73 0.94
N GLY A 148 -17.20 11.16 0.01
CA GLY A 148 -18.61 10.82 0.23
C GLY A 148 -18.82 9.73 1.30
N MET A 149 -17.78 8.95 1.61
CA MET A 149 -17.77 7.97 2.70
C MET A 149 -17.05 8.49 3.95
N GLY A 150 -16.55 9.73 3.92
CA GLY A 150 -15.86 10.37 5.03
C GLY A 150 -14.33 10.35 4.93
N ALA A 151 -13.70 9.97 3.80
CA ALA A 151 -12.24 10.05 3.66
C ALA A 151 -11.75 11.50 3.73
N TYR A 152 -10.73 11.77 4.56
CA TYR A 152 -10.36 13.13 4.97
C TYR A 152 -8.84 13.39 5.06
N MET A 153 -7.98 12.52 4.53
CA MET A 153 -6.53 12.75 4.62
C MET A 153 -6.02 13.57 3.41
N PRO A 154 -5.12 14.57 3.60
CA PRO A 154 -4.56 15.39 2.52
C PRO A 154 -3.40 14.71 1.80
N VAL A 155 -3.66 13.50 1.29
CA VAL A 155 -2.61 12.65 0.73
C VAL A 155 -1.98 13.26 -0.53
N GLU A 156 -2.71 14.09 -1.27
CA GLU A 156 -2.23 14.71 -2.50
C GLU A 156 -1.15 15.78 -2.26
N LEU A 157 -1.24 16.53 -1.16
CA LEU A 157 -0.23 17.55 -0.81
C LEU A 157 1.11 16.90 -0.47
N VAL A 158 1.08 15.84 0.33
CA VAL A 158 2.27 15.07 0.71
C VAL A 158 2.85 14.35 -0.50
N ALA A 159 2.01 13.69 -1.31
CA ALA A 159 2.46 13.01 -2.52
C ALA A 159 3.10 13.98 -3.52
N ALA A 160 2.55 15.18 -3.70
CA ALA A 160 3.15 16.22 -4.54
C ALA A 160 4.55 16.61 -4.06
N ALA A 161 4.73 16.83 -2.75
CA ALA A 161 6.04 17.14 -2.18
C ALA A 161 7.05 16.00 -2.37
N VAL A 162 6.62 14.73 -2.24
CA VAL A 162 7.47 13.56 -2.51
C VAL A 162 7.86 13.49 -3.99
N LEU A 163 6.92 13.66 -4.92
CA LEU A 163 7.22 13.65 -6.36
C LEU A 163 8.16 14.79 -6.76
N ALA A 164 8.06 15.95 -6.11
CA ALA A 164 8.95 17.08 -6.33
C ALA A 164 10.42 16.79 -5.96
N THR A 165 10.69 15.76 -5.15
CA THR A 165 12.06 15.28 -4.89
C THR A 165 12.70 14.56 -6.09
N GLY A 166 11.92 14.29 -7.15
CA GLY A 166 12.34 13.50 -8.30
C GLY A 166 12.03 12.00 -8.19
N TYR A 167 11.12 11.62 -7.29
CA TYR A 167 10.71 10.23 -7.08
C TYR A 167 10.03 9.65 -8.34
N GLN A 168 10.60 8.57 -8.88
CA GLN A 168 10.12 7.88 -10.08
C GLN A 168 9.65 6.44 -9.80
N GLY A 169 9.67 6.01 -8.54
CA GLY A 169 9.22 4.68 -8.16
C GLY A 169 7.69 4.54 -8.18
N PRO A 170 7.16 3.34 -7.97
CA PRO A 170 5.71 3.12 -7.96
C PRO A 170 5.01 3.79 -6.78
N ILE A 171 3.74 4.14 -6.96
CA ILE A 171 2.87 4.67 -5.91
C ILE A 171 1.92 3.55 -5.46
N SER A 172 2.05 3.09 -4.22
CA SER A 172 1.27 1.97 -3.68
C SER A 172 0.32 2.40 -2.56
N LEU A 173 -0.73 1.60 -2.34
CA LEU A 173 -1.69 1.78 -1.26
C LEU A 173 -1.64 0.64 -0.24
N GLU A 174 -1.57 1.02 1.04
CA GLU A 174 -1.79 0.15 2.19
C GLU A 174 -2.95 0.69 3.05
N ILE A 175 -4.10 0.04 2.89
CA ILE A 175 -5.35 0.34 3.59
C ILE A 175 -5.71 -0.83 4.50
N PHE A 176 -6.15 -0.51 5.73
CA PHE A 176 -6.70 -1.44 6.71
C PHE A 176 -8.19 -1.15 6.93
N SER A 177 -9.05 -2.15 6.73
CA SER A 177 -10.51 -2.00 6.81
C SER A 177 -11.17 -3.27 7.34
N SER A 178 -12.22 -3.12 8.16
CA SER A 178 -13.04 -4.25 8.63
C SER A 178 -13.77 -4.97 7.49
N VAL A 179 -14.02 -4.29 6.36
CA VAL A 179 -14.60 -4.90 5.15
C VAL A 179 -13.74 -6.08 4.65
N PHE A 180 -12.42 -6.04 4.89
CA PHE A 180 -11.50 -7.10 4.47
C PHE A 180 -11.63 -8.39 5.27
N ASP A 181 -12.33 -8.37 6.40
CA ASP A 181 -12.61 -9.56 7.24
C ASP A 181 -13.91 -10.27 6.87
N VAL A 182 -14.69 -9.70 5.96
CA VAL A 182 -15.92 -10.31 5.48
C VAL A 182 -15.56 -11.38 4.45
N SER A 183 -15.95 -12.65 4.68
CA SER A 183 -15.77 -13.77 3.75
C SER A 183 -16.69 -13.65 2.53
N ARG A 184 -16.38 -12.76 1.59
CA ARG A 184 -17.15 -12.61 0.34
C ARG A 184 -16.23 -12.43 -0.87
N ASP A 185 -16.46 -13.22 -1.90
CA ASP A 185 -15.62 -13.28 -3.11
C ASP A 185 -15.48 -11.94 -3.85
N HIS A 186 -16.42 -11.01 -3.67
CA HIS A 186 -16.35 -9.69 -4.30
C HIS A 186 -15.36 -8.73 -3.62
N VAL A 187 -14.94 -8.99 -2.38
CA VAL A 187 -14.10 -8.07 -1.59
C VAL A 187 -12.77 -7.78 -2.31
N PRO A 188 -12.00 -8.77 -2.81
CA PRO A 188 -10.80 -8.48 -3.59
C PRO A 188 -11.03 -7.61 -4.82
N VAL A 189 -12.07 -7.92 -5.59
CA VAL A 189 -12.38 -7.24 -6.86
C VAL A 189 -12.79 -5.79 -6.60
N GLU A 190 -13.69 -5.58 -5.64
CA GLU A 190 -14.18 -4.25 -5.31
C GLU A 190 -13.10 -3.39 -4.66
N SER A 191 -12.26 -3.98 -3.81
CA SER A 191 -11.16 -3.25 -3.18
C SER A 191 -10.08 -2.84 -4.19
N ALA A 192 -9.73 -3.72 -5.14
CA ALA A 192 -8.83 -3.39 -6.24
C ALA A 192 -9.40 -2.25 -7.11
N ARG A 193 -10.70 -2.31 -7.44
CA ARG A 193 -11.39 -1.27 -8.21
C ARG A 193 -11.39 0.07 -7.46
N ARG A 194 -11.73 0.08 -6.18
CA ARG A 194 -11.75 1.30 -5.35
C ARG A 194 -10.36 1.92 -5.24
N GLY A 195 -9.34 1.10 -4.99
CA GLY A 195 -7.96 1.57 -4.89
C GLY A 195 -7.43 2.20 -6.19
N ILE A 196 -7.70 1.59 -7.35
CA ILE A 196 -7.15 2.12 -8.62
C ILE A 196 -7.84 3.43 -9.00
N VAL A 197 -9.15 3.55 -8.73
CA VAL A 197 -9.90 4.80 -8.88
C VAL A 197 -9.32 5.88 -7.96
N ALA A 198 -9.02 5.54 -6.71
CA ALA A 198 -8.44 6.47 -5.74
C ALA A 198 -7.05 6.97 -6.17
N LEU A 199 -6.18 6.10 -6.67
CA LEU A 199 -4.85 6.48 -7.19
C LEU A 199 -4.93 7.35 -8.44
N THR A 200 -5.88 7.06 -9.33
CA THR A 200 -6.13 7.88 -10.52
C THR A 200 -6.54 9.30 -10.11
N LYS A 201 -7.52 9.42 -9.19
CA LYS A 201 -7.93 10.72 -8.64
C LYS A 201 -6.80 11.46 -7.93
N LEU A 202 -5.95 10.73 -7.21
CA LEU A 202 -4.76 11.28 -6.55
C LEU A 202 -3.81 11.92 -7.56
N VAL A 203 -3.45 11.19 -8.62
CA VAL A 203 -2.57 11.70 -9.68
C VAL A 203 -3.17 12.94 -10.35
N ASP A 204 -4.46 12.92 -10.69
CA ASP A 204 -5.16 14.06 -11.29
C ASP A 204 -5.21 15.28 -10.37
N ALA A 205 -5.30 15.07 -9.05
CA ALA A 205 -5.31 16.15 -8.06
C ALA A 205 -3.91 16.76 -7.90
N ILE A 206 -2.85 15.95 -7.92
CA ILE A 206 -1.47 16.41 -7.74
C ILE A 206 -1.06 17.42 -8.81
N GLN A 207 -1.47 17.21 -10.06
CA GLN A 207 -1.13 18.10 -11.18
C GLN A 207 -1.66 19.54 -10.99
N ARG A 208 -2.65 19.73 -10.12
CA ARG A 208 -3.26 21.04 -9.81
C ARG A 208 -2.65 21.72 -8.58
N ILE A 209 -1.76 21.05 -7.86
CA ILE A 209 -1.17 21.57 -6.63
C ILE A 209 -0.08 22.58 -7.00
N PRO A 210 -0.04 23.79 -6.42
CA PRO A 210 1.08 24.71 -6.62
C PRO A 210 2.33 24.22 -5.88
N ALA A 211 3.52 24.61 -6.33
CA ALA A 211 4.80 24.21 -5.74
C ALA A 211 5.07 24.86 -4.37
N PHE A 212 4.27 24.51 -3.36
CA PHE A 212 4.29 25.12 -2.02
C PHE A 212 5.57 24.83 -1.21
N TRP A 213 6.37 23.85 -1.63
CA TRP A 213 7.69 23.56 -1.07
C TRP A 213 8.80 24.45 -1.63
N ASN A 214 8.54 25.24 -2.68
CA ASN A 214 9.55 26.12 -3.25
C ASN A 214 9.62 27.42 -2.43
N PRO A 215 10.72 27.70 -1.72
CA PRO A 215 10.85 28.89 -0.87
C PRO A 215 10.81 30.20 -1.67
N SER A 216 11.06 30.17 -2.97
CA SER A 216 10.96 31.34 -3.86
C SER A 216 9.55 31.57 -4.42
N ARG A 217 8.58 30.70 -4.09
CA ARG A 217 7.16 30.88 -4.43
C ARG A 217 6.35 31.00 -3.15
N GLU A 218 5.88 32.19 -2.85
CA GLU A 218 4.90 32.37 -1.79
C GLU A 218 3.57 31.76 -2.23
N VAL A 219 3.13 30.70 -1.55
CA VAL A 219 1.81 30.11 -1.72
C VAL A 219 1.03 30.38 -0.45
N ALA A 220 -0.09 31.09 -0.55
CA ALA A 220 -0.88 31.40 0.62
C ALA A 220 -1.50 30.12 1.19
N ILE A 221 -1.31 29.87 2.49
CA ILE A 221 -1.88 28.69 3.18
C ILE A 221 -3.39 28.59 2.95
N LYS A 222 -4.08 29.73 2.88
CA LYS A 222 -5.52 29.79 2.61
C LYS A 222 -5.89 29.22 1.24
N GLU A 223 -5.08 29.44 0.21
CA GLU A 223 -5.29 28.90 -1.14
C GLU A 223 -5.07 27.38 -1.15
N LEU A 224 -4.08 26.87 -0.42
CA LEU A 224 -3.87 25.43 -0.26
C LEU A 224 -5.05 24.76 0.46
N VAL A 225 -5.58 25.38 1.50
CA VAL A 225 -6.76 24.88 2.23
C VAL A 225 -8.00 24.88 1.34
N GLN A 226 -8.20 25.92 0.52
CA GLN A 226 -9.31 25.99 -0.44
C GLN A 226 -9.18 24.93 -1.53
N LEU A 227 -8.00 24.81 -2.15
CA LEU A 227 -7.70 23.76 -3.14
C LEU A 227 -7.98 22.38 -2.55
N TYR A 228 -7.45 22.12 -1.36
CA TYR A 228 -7.67 20.88 -0.64
C TYR A 228 -9.16 20.58 -0.42
N SER A 229 -9.92 21.58 0.03
CA SER A 229 -11.36 21.44 0.26
C SER A 229 -12.10 21.14 -1.06
N SER A 230 -11.74 21.81 -2.16
CA SER A 230 -12.36 21.61 -3.47
C SER A 230 -12.09 20.23 -4.09
N ASN A 231 -10.90 19.67 -3.85
CA ASN A 231 -10.53 18.32 -4.28
C ASN A 231 -11.42 17.25 -3.64
N ARG A 232 -11.91 17.50 -2.40
CA ARG A 232 -12.85 16.61 -1.71
C ARG A 232 -14.30 16.74 -2.19
N VAL A 233 -14.68 17.90 -2.71
CA VAL A 233 -16.07 18.21 -3.13
C VAL A 233 -16.31 17.81 -4.59
N SER A 234 -15.26 17.66 -5.41
CA SER A 234 -15.38 17.37 -6.84
C SER A 234 -15.92 15.96 -7.14
N LYS A 235 -17.24 15.95 -7.37
CA LYS A 235 -18.10 15.01 -8.11
C LYS A 235 -17.99 13.52 -7.76
N SER A 236 -18.94 13.13 -6.89
CA SER A 236 -19.66 11.85 -6.90
C SER A 236 -20.31 11.60 -8.27
N SER A 237 -19.50 11.27 -9.27
CA SER A 237 -20.00 10.77 -10.56
C SER A 237 -18.93 9.83 -11.12
N LEU A 238 -19.11 8.54 -10.86
CA LEU A 238 -18.70 7.37 -11.66
C LEU A 238 -19.16 6.12 -10.91
#